data_AF-A0A318QZN9-F1
#
_entry.id   AF-A0A318QZN9-F1
#
_cell.length_a   1.000
_cell.length_b   1.000
_cell.length_c   1.000
_cell.angle_alpha   90.00
_cell.angle_beta   90.00
_cell.angle_gamma   90.00
#
_symmetry.space_group_name_H-M   'P 1'
#
loop_
_entity.id
_entity.type
_entity.pdbx_description
1 polymer ?
#
loop_
_entity_poly.entity_id
_entity_poly.type
_entity_poly.pdbx_seq_one_letter_code
_entity_poly.pdbx_strand_id
1 'polypeptide(L)'
;MKGVLFFLGSIFRWPVQKTNEFLILHAYLLGIYAITFLLRNIGITFSNLIFTAGLVAPIGYLICNGLPLDCLNYKSAIKRELSSQN
;
A
#
# COMPACT_ATOMS: atom_id res chain seq x y z
N MET A 1 -18.55 -7.83 -6.83
CA MET A 1 -17.58 -8.92 -7.14
C MET A 1 -16.50 -8.50 -8.13
N LYS A 2 -16.81 -7.85 -9.27
CA LYS A 2 -15.80 -7.45 -10.28
C LYS A 2 -14.66 -6.58 -9.76
N GLY A 3 -14.96 -5.61 -8.88
CA GLY A 3 -13.93 -4.75 -8.27
C GLY A 3 -12.94 -5.49 -7.36
N VAL A 4 -13.41 -6.49 -6.59
CA VAL A 4 -12.54 -7.29 -5.72
C VAL A 4 -11.60 -8.17 -6.55
N LEU A 5 -12.12 -8.82 -7.61
CA LEU A 5 -11.31 -9.62 -8.52
C LEU A 5 -10.28 -8.78 -9.29
N PHE A 6 -10.63 -7.56 -9.66
CA PHE A 6 -9.70 -6.61 -10.26
C PHE A 6 -8.59 -6.22 -9.28
N PHE A 7 -8.95 -5.86 -8.04
CA PHE A 7 -7.97 -5.55 -7.00
C PHE A 7 -7.02 -6.72 -6.73
N LEU A 8 -7.56 -7.94 -6.60
CA LEU A 8 -6.75 -9.15 -6.44
C LEU A 8 -5.81 -9.37 -7.64
N GLY A 9 -6.34 -9.27 -8.85
CA GLY A 9 -5.55 -9.40 -10.07
C GLY A 9 -4.44 -8.34 -10.17
N SER A 10 -4.71 -7.10 -9.79
CA SER A 10 -3.72 -6.02 -9.72
C SER A 10 -2.62 -6.34 -8.69
N ILE A 11 -2.97 -6.84 -7.51
CA ILE A 11 -1.97 -7.26 -6.50
C ILE A 11 -1.06 -8.36 -7.05
N PHE A 12 -1.62 -9.39 -7.69
CA PHE A 12 -0.82 -10.48 -8.26
C PHE A 12 0.07 -10.03 -9.44
N ARG A 13 -0.34 -9.01 -10.18
CA ARG A 13 0.42 -8.49 -11.34
C ARG A 13 1.47 -7.45 -10.95
N TRP A 14 1.30 -6.79 -9.82
CA TRP A 14 2.18 -5.71 -9.34
C TRP A 14 3.67 -6.09 -9.21
N PRO A 15 4.04 -7.29 -8.68
CA PRO A 15 5.45 -7.70 -8.60
C PRO A 15 6.12 -7.77 -9.97
N VAL A 16 5.37 -8.15 -11.01
CA VAL A 16 5.88 -8.33 -12.38
C VAL A 16 5.90 -7.01 -13.13
N GLN A 17 4.93 -6.12 -12.90
CA GLN A 17 4.80 -4.87 -13.64
C GLN A 17 5.65 -3.73 -13.05
N LYS A 18 5.82 -3.70 -11.73
CA LYS A 18 6.52 -2.64 -10.97
C LYS A 18 7.32 -3.23 -9.80
N THR A 19 8.29 -4.09 -10.12
CA THR A 19 9.07 -4.83 -9.12
C THR A 19 9.77 -3.95 -8.10
N ASN A 20 10.35 -2.82 -8.52
CA ASN A 20 11.03 -1.89 -7.60
C ASN A 20 10.08 -1.30 -6.56
N GLU A 21 8.90 -0.83 -6.98
CA GLU A 21 7.89 -0.27 -6.07
C GLU A 21 7.38 -1.33 -5.10
N PHE A 22 7.16 -2.55 -5.60
CA PHE A 22 6.77 -3.69 -4.79
C PHE A 22 7.82 -4.01 -3.71
N LEU A 23 9.11 -4.10 -4.09
CA LEU A 23 10.20 -4.39 -3.15
C LEU A 23 10.37 -3.27 -2.11
N ILE A 24 10.27 -2.00 -2.51
CA ILE A 24 10.34 -0.85 -1.58
C ILE A 24 9.22 -0.93 -0.55
N LEU A 25 7.98 -1.22 -0.96
CA LEU A 25 6.86 -1.37 -0.03
C LEU A 25 7.12 -2.51 0.97
N HIS A 26 7.59 -3.67 0.50
CA HIS A 26 7.84 -4.82 1.36
C HIS A 26 9.01 -4.59 2.31
N ALA A 27 10.08 -3.94 1.86
CA ALA A 27 11.20 -3.53 2.71
C ALA A 27 10.76 -2.54 3.79
N TYR A 28 9.89 -1.58 3.43
CA TYR A 28 9.30 -0.64 4.38
C TYR A 28 8.46 -1.33 5.46
N LEU A 29 7.58 -2.25 5.06
CA LEU A 29 6.76 -3.04 5.99
C LEU A 29 7.62 -3.91 6.91
N LEU A 30 8.68 -4.52 6.37
CA LEU A 30 9.64 -5.29 7.14
C LEU A 30 10.37 -4.41 8.16
N GLY A 31 10.75 -3.19 7.77
CA GLY A 31 11.34 -2.19 8.66
C GLY A 31 10.43 -1.82 9.83
N ILE A 32 9.16 -1.48 9.56
CA ILE A 32 8.17 -1.19 10.62
C ILE A 32 8.00 -2.38 11.55
N TYR A 33 7.90 -3.60 11.00
CA TYR A 33 7.73 -4.80 11.80
C TYR A 33 8.95 -5.04 12.71
N ALA A 34 10.16 -4.92 12.17
CA ALA A 34 11.39 -5.07 12.94
C ALA A 34 11.50 -4.03 14.07
N ILE A 35 11.19 -2.77 13.78
CA ILE A 35 11.18 -1.68 14.78
C ILE A 35 10.14 -1.99 15.87
N THR A 36 8.92 -2.36 15.47
CA THR A 36 7.83 -2.70 16.40
C THR A 36 8.21 -3.89 17.28
N PHE A 37 8.82 -4.93 16.70
CA PHE A 37 9.29 -6.10 17.43
C PHE A 37 10.34 -5.74 18.49
N LEU A 38 11.33 -4.91 18.13
CA LEU A 38 12.35 -4.43 19.06
C LEU A 38 11.76 -3.60 20.20
N LEU A 39 10.88 -2.63 19.87
CA LEU A 39 10.18 -1.80 20.87
C LEU A 39 9.37 -2.65 21.85
N ARG A 40 8.69 -3.67 21.34
CA ARG A 40 7.91 -4.60 22.17
C ARG A 40 8.80 -5.46 23.05
N ASN A 41 9.96 -5.88 22.55
CA ASN A 41 10.94 -6.65 23.33
C ASN A 41 11.56 -5.84 24.48
N ILE A 42 11.69 -4.51 24.32
CA ILE A 42 12.19 -3.58 25.36
C ILE A 42 11.06 -3.16 26.33
N GLY A 43 9.82 -3.63 26.12
CA GLY A 43 8.69 -3.34 27.01
C GLY A 43 8.00 -1.99 26.77
N ILE A 44 8.23 -1.36 25.61
CA ILE A 44 7.60 -0.08 25.26
C ILE A 44 6.16 -0.31 24.78
N THR A 45 5.21 0.18 25.56
CA THR A 45 3.76 0.03 25.34
C THR A 45 3.23 0.79 24.12
N PHE A 46 3.94 1.81 23.64
CA PHE A 46 3.57 2.55 22.41
C PHE A 46 3.96 1.84 21.11
N SER A 47 4.54 0.63 21.16
CA SER A 47 4.88 -0.18 19.99
C SER A 47 3.68 -0.41 19.05
N ASN A 48 2.49 -0.64 19.59
CA ASN A 48 1.26 -0.82 18.80
C ASN A 48 0.85 0.46 18.04
N LEU A 49 1.09 1.63 18.64
CA LEU A 49 0.83 2.92 17.99
C LEU A 49 1.81 3.15 16.84
N ILE A 50 3.09 2.84 17.05
CA ILE A 50 4.13 2.94 16.01
C ILE A 50 3.83 2.00 14.84
N PHE A 51 3.39 0.77 15.11
CA PHE A 51 2.95 -0.16 14.08
C PHE A 51 1.76 0.38 13.27
N THR A 52 0.73 0.85 13.97
CA THR A 52 -0.50 1.36 13.33
C THR A 52 -0.21 2.61 12.51
N ALA A 53 0.55 3.56 13.07
CA ALA A 53 0.93 4.78 12.38
C ALA A 53 1.83 4.48 11.18
N GLY A 54 2.80 3.56 11.32
CA GLY A 54 3.66 3.11 10.21
C GLY A 54 2.86 2.48 9.06
N LEU A 55 1.83 1.69 9.35
CA LEU A 55 0.98 1.10 8.30
C LEU A 55 0.10 2.14 7.60
N VAL A 56 -0.42 3.13 8.34
CA VAL A 56 -1.34 4.13 7.81
C VAL A 56 -0.60 5.31 7.15
N ALA A 57 0.66 5.56 7.52
CA ALA A 57 1.44 6.69 7.02
C ALA A 57 1.57 6.74 5.47
N PRO A 58 1.82 5.64 4.74
CA PRO A 58 1.83 5.68 3.27
C PRO A 58 0.50 6.11 2.67
N ILE A 59 -0.61 5.66 3.28
CA ILE A 59 -1.97 6.02 2.83
C ILE A 59 -2.22 7.50 3.07
N GLY A 60 -1.87 8.00 4.26
CA GLY A 60 -1.96 9.43 4.59
C GLY A 60 -1.10 10.31 3.69
N TYR A 61 0.13 9.89 3.41
CA TYR A 61 1.05 10.58 2.50
C TYR A 61 0.47 10.69 1.08
N LEU A 62 -0.10 9.59 0.56
CA LEU A 62 -0.76 9.60 -0.73
C LEU A 62 -1.98 10.55 -0.75
N ILE A 63 -2.81 10.52 0.29
CA ILE A 63 -3.96 11.45 0.42
C ILE A 63 -3.49 12.91 0.40
N CYS A 64 -2.44 13.25 1.17
CA CYS A 64 -1.89 14.60 1.21
C CYS A 64 -1.34 15.07 -0.14
N ASN A 65 -0.76 14.17 -0.94
CA ASN A 65 -0.25 14.47 -2.27
C ASN A 65 -1.35 14.51 -3.35
N GLY A 66 -2.62 14.55 -2.95
CA GLY A 66 -3.73 14.68 -3.87
C GLY A 66 -4.08 13.39 -4.58
N LEU A 67 -3.92 12.23 -3.93
CA LEU A 67 -4.41 10.96 -4.46
C LEU A 67 -5.88 11.14 -4.86
N PRO A 68 -6.22 11.06 -6.16
CA PRO A 68 -7.58 11.28 -6.58
C PRO A 68 -8.44 10.21 -5.94
N LEU A 69 -9.49 10.61 -5.22
CA LEU A 69 -10.46 9.69 -4.61
C LEU A 69 -11.09 8.73 -5.65
N ASP A 70 -10.96 9.07 -6.94
CA ASP A 70 -11.28 8.23 -8.10
C ASP A 70 -10.41 6.97 -8.25
N CYS A 71 -9.32 6.78 -7.51
CA CYS A 71 -8.58 5.52 -7.46
C CYS A 71 -9.40 4.37 -6.85
N LEU A 72 -10.38 4.68 -6.00
CA LEU A 72 -11.30 3.70 -5.41
C LEU A 72 -12.48 3.38 -6.34
N ASN A 73 -12.69 4.19 -7.38
CA ASN A 73 -13.72 3.96 -8.36
C ASN A 73 -13.18 3.02 -9.45
N TYR A 74 -13.55 1.75 -9.35
CA TYR A 74 -13.20 0.70 -10.31
C TYR A 74 -13.42 1.10 -11.78
N LYS A 75 -14.45 1.90 -12.07
CA LYS A 75 -14.82 2.28 -13.44
C LYS A 75 -13.83 3.28 -14.05
N SER A 76 -13.35 4.25 -13.27
CA SER A 76 -12.32 5.20 -13.71
C SER A 76 -10.94 4.53 -13.79
N ALA A 77 -10.61 3.64 -12.85
CA ALA A 77 -9.36 2.88 -12.87
C ALA A 77 -9.21 2.04 -14.15
N ILE A 78 -10.25 1.27 -14.52
CA ILE A 78 -10.25 0.49 -15.76
C ILE A 78 -10.18 1.37 -17.01
N LYS A 79 -10.93 2.47 -17.04
CA LYS A 79 -10.92 3.39 -18.18
C LYS A 79 -9.52 3.96 -18.44
N ARG A 80 -8.75 4.26 -17.38
CA ARG A 80 -7.38 4.76 -17.47
C ARG A 80 -6.39 3.71 -18.00
N GLU A 81 -6.51 2.46 -17.55
CA GLU A 81 -5.70 1.35 -18.06
C GLU A 81 -5.98 1.12 -19.56
N LEU A 82 -7.25 1.14 -19.98
CA LEU A 82 -7.65 1.00 -21.38
C LEU A 82 -7.20 2.18 -22.25
N SER A 83 -7.26 3.42 -21.75
CA SER A 83 -6.79 4.59 -22.51
C SER A 83 -5.27 4.67 -22.63
N SER A 84 -4.53 4.03 -21.73
CA SER A 84 -3.06 3.97 -21.79
C SER A 84 -2.54 2.95 -22.80
N GLN A 85 -3.40 2.05 -23.32
CA GLN A 85 -3.04 1.05 -24.32
C GLN A 85 -3.38 1.44 -25.77
N ASN A 86 -4.09 2.56 -25.98
CA ASN A 86 -4.39 3.15 -27.28
C ASN A 86 -3.50 4.37 -27.54
#